data_AF-A0A453RRQ9-F1
#
_entry.id   AF-A0A453RRQ9-F1
#
_cell.length_a   1.000
_cell.length_b   1.000
_cell.length_c   1.000
_cell.angle_alpha   90.00
_cell.angle_beta   90.00
_cell.angle_gamma   90.00
#
_symmetry.space_group_name_H-M   'P 1'
#
loop_
_entity.id
_entity.type
_entity.pdbx_description
1 polymer ?
#
loop_
_entity_poly.entity_id
_entity_poly.type
_entity_poly.pdbx_seq_one_letter_code
_entity_poly.pdbx_strand_id
1 'polypeptide(L)'
;MHGLWSSGASDKNKAMVEQLQRYGVIKSSKVAEVMETIDRGLFVPQGGSPYFDSPMAIGYNATISAPHMHAACLELLEDHLQPGMRALDVGSGTGYLTACFALMVGPGGRAVGVEHIPELVASSAENIKKSAAAPQLNDGSLSIHIAAAPQIPEALIEQLKPGGRMVIPVGTIFQELKVVDKKLDGGVSIRDETSVRYVPLTSKDAQLHSN
;
A
#
# COMPACT_ATOMS: atom_id res chain seq x y z
N MET A 1 12.05 -17.82 39.46
CA MET A 1 12.03 -16.55 38.71
C MET A 1 11.43 -16.83 37.34
N HIS A 2 10.17 -16.49 37.12
CA HIS A 2 9.55 -16.56 35.80
C HIS A 2 10.01 -15.35 35.00
N GLY A 3 10.72 -15.57 33.88
CA GLY A 3 11.10 -14.51 32.97
C GLY A 3 9.85 -13.91 32.32
N LEU A 4 9.64 -12.60 32.50
CA LEU A 4 8.72 -11.84 31.68
C LEU A 4 9.35 -11.69 30.29
N TRP A 5 8.92 -12.52 29.35
CA TRP A 5 9.14 -12.27 27.93
C TRP A 5 8.16 -11.18 27.51
N SER A 6 8.62 -9.93 27.40
CA SER A 6 7.83 -8.89 26.75
C SER A 6 7.77 -9.22 25.27
N SER A 7 6.59 -9.54 24.74
CA SER A 7 6.41 -9.65 23.29
C SER A 7 6.76 -8.31 22.65
N GLY A 8 7.78 -8.33 21.79
CA GLY A 8 8.29 -7.13 21.12
C GLY A 8 7.28 -6.60 20.08
N ALA A 9 7.52 -5.40 19.56
CA ALA A 9 6.74 -4.86 18.43
C ALA A 9 6.77 -5.80 17.21
N SER A 10 7.94 -6.41 16.93
CA SER A 10 8.12 -7.41 15.88
C SER A 10 7.20 -8.62 16.05
N ASP A 11 7.06 -9.12 17.28
CA ASP A 11 6.18 -10.27 17.58
C ASP A 11 4.70 -9.94 17.30
N LYS A 12 4.30 -8.68 17.50
CA LYS A 12 2.91 -8.23 17.24
C LYS A 12 2.62 -8.05 15.76
N ASN A 13 3.57 -7.54 14.97
CA ASN A 13 3.41 -7.45 13.50
C ASN A 13 3.27 -8.85 12.90
N LYS A 14 4.12 -9.78 13.32
CA LYS A 14 4.03 -11.17 12.88
C LYS A 14 2.70 -11.82 13.26
N ALA A 15 2.24 -11.66 14.50
CA ALA A 15 0.96 -12.20 14.94
C ALA A 15 -0.24 -11.65 14.12
N MET A 16 -0.19 -10.37 13.73
CA MET A 16 -1.18 -9.77 12.82
C MET A 16 -1.15 -10.46 11.45
N VAL A 17 0.03 -10.67 10.85
CA VAL A 17 0.16 -11.36 9.55
C VAL A 17 -0.32 -12.81 9.64
N GLU A 18 0.06 -13.54 10.68
CA GLU A 18 -0.41 -14.92 10.92
C GLU A 18 -1.94 -14.98 11.05
N GLN A 19 -2.57 -13.98 11.68
CA GLN A 19 -4.02 -13.91 11.77
C GLN A 19 -4.67 -13.69 10.40
N LEU A 20 -4.10 -12.82 9.56
CA LEU A 20 -4.57 -12.63 8.17
C LEU A 20 -4.42 -13.90 7.32
N GLN A 21 -3.37 -14.68 7.55
CA GLN A 21 -3.22 -16.01 6.93
C GLN A 21 -4.29 -16.99 7.41
N ARG A 22 -4.56 -17.05 8.72
CA ARG A 22 -5.61 -17.92 9.29
C ARG A 22 -7.01 -17.60 8.74
N TYR A 23 -7.29 -16.33 8.43
CA TYR A 23 -8.54 -15.92 7.79
C TYR A 23 -8.54 -16.07 6.27
N GLY A 24 -7.45 -16.53 5.67
CA GLY A 24 -7.33 -16.77 4.23
C GLY A 24 -7.21 -15.50 3.39
N VAL A 25 -6.93 -14.35 4.02
CA VAL A 25 -6.66 -13.09 3.32
C VAL A 25 -5.29 -13.15 2.67
N ILE A 26 -4.28 -13.62 3.41
CA ILE A 26 -2.94 -13.89 2.89
C ILE A 26 -2.83 -15.38 2.60
N LYS A 27 -2.47 -15.71 1.36
CA LYS A 27 -2.29 -17.08 0.85
C LYS A 27 -0.85 -17.28 0.38
N SER A 28 -0.25 -16.24 -0.19
CA SER A 28 1.13 -16.25 -0.64
C SER A 28 2.10 -16.18 0.54
N SER A 29 3.10 -17.07 0.51
CA SER A 29 4.23 -16.99 1.43
C SER A 29 5.06 -15.73 1.19
N LYS A 30 5.12 -15.24 -0.05
CA LYS A 30 5.87 -14.02 -0.38
C LYS A 30 5.19 -12.78 0.17
N VAL A 31 3.86 -12.69 0.05
CA VAL A 31 3.08 -11.59 0.64
C VAL A 31 3.23 -11.59 2.16
N ALA A 32 3.12 -12.76 2.80
CA ALA A 32 3.33 -12.90 4.24
C ALA A 32 4.73 -12.41 4.67
N GLU A 33 5.79 -12.90 4.01
CA GLU A 33 7.18 -12.52 4.29
C GLU A 33 7.37 -11.00 4.21
N VAL A 34 6.86 -10.36 3.15
CA VAL A 34 6.98 -8.91 2.96
C VAL A 34 6.23 -8.14 4.05
N MET A 35 5.01 -8.53 4.38
CA MET A 35 4.23 -7.86 5.43
C MET A 35 4.78 -8.10 6.83
N GLU A 36 5.42 -9.25 7.09
CA GLU A 36 6.16 -9.50 8.34
C GLU A 36 7.40 -8.61 8.43
N THR A 37 8.10 -8.41 7.30
CA THR A 37 9.34 -7.65 7.22
C THR A 37 9.11 -6.13 7.32
N ILE A 38 8.06 -5.62 6.67
CA ILE A 38 7.66 -4.21 6.79
C ILE A 38 6.76 -4.07 8.02
N ASP A 39 7.38 -3.77 9.16
CA ASP A 39 6.65 -3.54 10.40
C ASP A 39 5.68 -2.36 10.28
N ARG A 40 4.39 -2.67 10.28
CA ARG A 40 3.30 -1.68 10.19
C ARG A 40 3.35 -0.66 11.33
N GLY A 41 3.91 -1.02 12.49
CA GLY A 41 4.09 -0.12 13.63
C GLY A 41 4.90 1.14 13.30
N LEU A 42 5.77 1.09 12.30
CA LEU A 42 6.58 2.23 11.85
C LEU A 42 5.81 3.24 10.99
N PHE A 43 4.62 2.86 10.53
CA PHE A 43 3.81 3.64 9.57
C PHE A 43 2.52 4.18 10.18
N VAL A 44 2.26 3.87 11.45
CA VAL A 44 1.07 4.31 12.18
C VAL A 44 1.46 5.38 13.20
N PRO A 45 0.77 6.53 13.26
CA PRO A 45 1.07 7.58 14.23
C PRO A 45 1.00 7.09 15.69
N GLN A 46 1.68 7.83 16.57
CA GLN A 46 1.65 7.62 18.01
C GLN A 46 0.21 7.58 18.54
N GLY A 47 -0.08 6.65 19.46
CA GLY A 47 -1.42 6.45 20.03
C GLY A 47 -2.36 5.59 19.18
N GLY A 48 -1.97 5.20 17.96
CA GLY A 48 -2.72 4.24 17.15
C GLY A 48 -2.54 2.78 17.60
N SER A 49 -3.37 1.90 17.07
CA SER A 49 -3.31 0.44 17.30
C SER A 49 -2.79 -0.27 16.05
N PRO A 50 -1.48 -0.22 15.74
CA PRO A 50 -0.95 -0.55 14.41
C PRO A 50 -1.30 -1.95 13.92
N TYR A 51 -1.41 -2.90 14.83
CA TYR A 51 -1.61 -4.32 14.52
C TYR A 51 -3.07 -4.76 14.62
N PHE A 52 -3.99 -3.84 14.86
CA PHE A 52 -5.43 -4.11 14.79
C PHE A 52 -5.88 -4.02 13.33
N ASP A 53 -6.74 -4.95 12.91
CA ASP A 53 -7.20 -5.03 11.53
C ASP A 53 -8.28 -3.99 11.21
N SER A 54 -7.91 -2.71 11.26
CA SER A 54 -8.78 -1.59 10.89
C SER A 54 -7.98 -0.43 10.29
N PRO A 55 -8.63 0.47 9.55
CA PRO A 55 -8.01 1.73 9.16
C PRO A 55 -7.64 2.57 10.39
N MET A 56 -6.57 3.34 10.30
CA MET A 56 -6.15 4.27 11.36
C MET A 56 -5.94 5.67 10.79
N ALA A 57 -6.37 6.70 11.51
CA ALA A 57 -6.20 8.09 11.08
C ALA A 57 -4.72 8.48 11.04
N ILE A 58 -4.34 9.24 10.01
CA ILE A 58 -2.96 9.73 9.80
C ILE A 58 -2.88 11.25 9.69
N GLY A 59 -3.96 11.94 10.08
CA GLY A 59 -4.15 13.36 9.83
C GLY A 59 -4.65 13.64 8.41
N TYR A 60 -4.89 14.91 8.09
CA TYR A 60 -5.22 15.38 6.74
C TYR A 60 -6.43 14.69 6.09
N ASN A 61 -7.43 14.31 6.90
CA ASN A 61 -8.60 13.52 6.48
C ASN A 61 -8.25 12.23 5.73
N ALA A 62 -7.08 11.66 6.04
CA ALA A 62 -6.61 10.41 5.48
C ALA A 62 -6.47 9.32 6.56
N THR A 63 -6.43 8.08 6.10
CA THR A 63 -6.18 6.90 6.94
C THR A 63 -5.13 6.01 6.28
N ILE A 64 -4.29 5.36 7.08
CA ILE A 64 -3.61 4.15 6.63
C ILE A 64 -4.65 3.02 6.58
N SER A 65 -4.78 2.37 5.42
CA SER A 65 -5.75 1.28 5.20
C SER A 65 -5.55 0.12 6.16
N ALA A 66 -6.62 -0.64 6.43
CA ALA A 66 -6.55 -1.83 7.27
C ALA A 66 -5.51 -2.84 6.75
N PRO A 67 -4.83 -3.60 7.63
CA PRO A 67 -3.93 -4.69 7.26
C PRO A 67 -4.48 -5.62 6.16
N HIS A 68 -5.74 -6.09 6.26
CA HIS A 68 -6.31 -6.97 5.24
C HIS A 68 -6.42 -6.32 3.86
N MET A 69 -6.58 -5.00 3.77
CA MET A 69 -6.65 -4.29 2.49
C MET A 69 -5.30 -4.21 1.80
N HIS A 70 -4.21 -4.03 2.57
CA HIS A 70 -2.86 -4.11 2.01
C HIS A 70 -2.53 -5.54 1.57
N ALA A 71 -2.88 -6.53 2.38
CA ALA A 71 -2.73 -7.94 2.04
C ALA A 71 -3.47 -8.29 0.73
N ALA A 72 -4.75 -7.94 0.63
CA ALA A 72 -5.54 -8.18 -0.58
C ALA A 72 -4.93 -7.51 -1.82
N CYS A 73 -4.45 -6.26 -1.70
CA CYS A 73 -3.78 -5.57 -2.80
C CYS A 73 -2.50 -6.30 -3.23
N LEU A 74 -1.67 -6.71 -2.27
CA LEU A 74 -0.43 -7.45 -2.55
C LEU A 74 -0.69 -8.82 -3.18
N GLU A 75 -1.71 -9.56 -2.72
CA GLU A 75 -2.12 -10.84 -3.31
C GLU A 75 -2.59 -10.67 -4.77
N LEU A 76 -3.44 -9.66 -5.04
CA LEU A 76 -3.94 -9.40 -6.40
C LEU A 76 -2.83 -8.98 -7.38
N LEU A 77 -1.78 -8.38 -6.86
CA LEU A 77 -0.64 -7.87 -7.61
C LEU A 77 0.59 -8.79 -7.55
N GLU A 78 0.58 -9.91 -6.84
CA GLU A 78 1.76 -10.74 -6.60
C GLU A 78 2.49 -11.07 -7.91
N ASP A 79 1.77 -11.67 -8.87
CA ASP A 79 2.31 -12.03 -10.20
C ASP A 79 2.81 -10.83 -11.03
N HIS A 80 2.49 -9.60 -10.61
CA HIS A 80 2.85 -8.34 -11.29
C HIS A 80 3.81 -7.47 -10.46
N LEU A 81 4.22 -7.95 -9.29
CA LEU A 81 5.22 -7.34 -8.41
C LEU A 81 6.44 -8.27 -8.29
N GLN A 82 6.93 -8.74 -9.43
CA GLN A 82 8.07 -9.66 -9.50
C GLN A 82 9.41 -8.92 -9.50
N PRO A 83 10.52 -9.61 -9.16
CA PRO A 83 11.86 -9.04 -9.20
C PRO A 83 12.16 -8.29 -10.51
N GLY A 84 12.65 -7.04 -10.41
CA GLY A 84 12.97 -6.20 -11.56
C GLY A 84 11.79 -5.40 -12.15
N MET A 85 10.56 -5.61 -11.66
CA MET A 85 9.39 -4.90 -12.15
C MET A 85 9.27 -3.47 -11.56
N ARG A 86 8.31 -2.71 -12.07
CA ARG A 86 8.05 -1.33 -11.65
C ARG A 86 6.63 -1.22 -11.11
N ALA A 87 6.50 -0.62 -9.93
CA ALA A 87 5.22 -0.41 -9.26
C ALA A 87 4.97 1.09 -9.03
N LEU A 88 3.71 1.50 -9.13
CA LEU A 88 3.22 2.84 -8.80
C LEU A 88 2.11 2.72 -7.75
N ASP A 89 2.26 3.46 -6.66
CA ASP A 89 1.30 3.55 -5.56
C ASP A 89 0.71 4.98 -5.52
N VAL A 90 -0.55 5.13 -5.92
CA VAL A 90 -1.23 6.42 -6.03
C VAL A 90 -2.07 6.69 -4.79
N GLY A 91 -1.80 7.80 -4.11
CA GLY A 91 -2.32 8.06 -2.76
C GLY A 91 -1.51 7.29 -1.71
N SER A 92 -0.17 7.34 -1.81
CA SER A 92 0.73 6.49 -1.01
C SER A 92 0.63 6.73 0.50
N GLY A 93 0.06 7.86 0.96
CA GLY A 93 -0.24 8.11 2.36
C GLY A 93 0.98 7.97 3.26
N THR A 94 0.97 6.95 4.13
CA THR A 94 2.08 6.69 5.07
C THR A 94 3.30 6.05 4.42
N GLY A 95 3.20 5.58 3.18
CA GLY A 95 4.26 4.88 2.45
C GLY A 95 4.35 3.38 2.74
N TYR A 96 3.44 2.82 3.54
CA TYR A 96 3.47 1.39 3.91
C TYR A 96 3.39 0.47 2.69
N LEU A 97 2.38 0.67 1.84
CA LEU A 97 2.19 -0.18 0.67
C LEU A 97 3.31 0.02 -0.36
N THR A 98 3.80 1.25 -0.54
CA THR A 98 4.97 1.53 -1.38
C THR A 98 6.22 0.78 -0.88
N ALA A 99 6.45 0.72 0.43
CA ALA A 99 7.54 -0.04 1.03
C ALA A 99 7.39 -1.56 0.77
N CYS A 100 6.18 -2.09 0.92
CA CYS A 100 5.88 -3.48 0.55
C CYS A 100 6.16 -3.74 -0.93
N PHE A 101 5.72 -2.85 -1.84
CA PHE A 101 6.01 -2.98 -3.27
C PHE A 101 7.51 -3.03 -3.57
N ALA A 102 8.32 -2.20 -2.91
CA ALA A 102 9.78 -2.21 -3.10
C ALA A 102 10.42 -3.55 -2.69
N LEU A 103 9.93 -4.20 -1.63
CA LEU A 103 10.41 -5.53 -1.25
C LEU A 103 9.92 -6.63 -2.19
N MET A 104 8.69 -6.51 -2.72
CA MET A 104 8.16 -7.45 -3.71
C MET A 104 8.97 -7.40 -5.01
N VAL A 105 9.17 -6.20 -5.58
CA VAL A 105 9.92 -6.04 -6.85
C VAL A 105 11.44 -6.18 -6.70
N GLY A 106 11.94 -6.25 -5.47
CA GLY A 106 13.32 -6.61 -5.14
C GLY A 106 14.42 -5.81 -5.85
N PRO A 107 15.66 -6.32 -5.82
CA PRO A 107 16.79 -5.69 -6.49
C PRO A 107 16.56 -5.55 -8.00
N GLY A 108 16.91 -4.37 -8.54
CA GLY A 108 16.68 -4.03 -9.96
C GLY A 108 15.24 -3.62 -10.28
N GLY A 109 14.30 -3.79 -9.35
CA GLY A 109 12.95 -3.25 -9.45
C GLY A 109 12.86 -1.80 -9.03
N ARG A 110 11.67 -1.20 -9.16
CA ARG A 110 11.42 0.16 -8.69
C ARG A 110 9.99 0.33 -8.18
N ALA A 111 9.82 0.89 -6.99
CA ALA A 111 8.53 1.32 -6.46
C ALA A 111 8.47 2.84 -6.37
N VAL A 112 7.37 3.43 -6.83
CA VAL A 112 7.13 4.87 -6.76
C VAL A 112 5.82 5.12 -6.04
N GLY A 113 5.85 5.88 -4.95
CA GLY A 113 4.64 6.40 -4.30
C GLY A 113 4.37 7.83 -4.75
N VAL A 114 3.10 8.18 -4.94
CA VAL A 114 2.69 9.56 -5.20
C VAL A 114 1.58 9.98 -4.25
N GLU A 115 1.71 11.18 -3.69
CA GLU A 115 0.83 11.69 -2.64
C GLU A 115 0.65 13.22 -2.82
N HIS A 116 -0.55 13.74 -2.61
CA HIS A 116 -0.86 15.15 -2.87
C HIS A 116 -0.70 16.06 -1.63
N ILE A 117 -0.55 15.48 -0.43
CA ILE A 117 -0.30 16.19 0.83
C ILE A 117 1.22 16.18 1.12
N PRO A 118 1.92 17.34 1.04
CA PRO A 118 3.37 17.41 1.27
C PRO A 118 3.81 16.86 2.63
N GLU A 119 3.00 17.05 3.67
CA GLU A 119 3.27 16.58 5.02
C GLU A 119 3.21 15.06 5.12
N LEU A 120 2.31 14.41 4.37
CA LEU A 120 2.27 12.94 4.27
C LEU A 120 3.46 12.42 3.46
N VAL A 121 3.87 13.10 2.39
CA VAL A 121 5.11 12.76 1.66
C VAL A 121 6.31 12.79 2.61
N ALA A 122 6.49 13.88 3.36
CA ALA A 122 7.60 14.01 4.31
C ALA A 122 7.54 12.91 5.40
N SER A 123 6.36 12.68 5.99
CA SER A 123 6.20 11.64 7.00
C SER A 123 6.45 10.24 6.44
N SER A 124 6.02 9.94 5.22
CA SER A 124 6.20 8.63 4.60
C SER A 124 7.67 8.31 4.36
N ALA A 125 8.46 9.29 3.90
CA ALA A 125 9.90 9.13 3.75
C ALA A 125 10.57 8.81 5.10
N GLU A 126 10.17 9.49 6.18
CA GLU A 126 10.67 9.21 7.52
C GLU A 126 10.26 7.84 8.08
N ASN A 127 9.04 7.37 7.76
CA ASN A 127 8.59 6.03 8.12
C ASN A 127 9.43 4.96 7.39
N ILE A 128 9.63 5.14 6.08
CA ILE A 128 10.39 4.20 5.24
C ILE A 128 11.86 4.13 5.66
N LYS A 129 12.49 5.26 6.00
CA LYS A 129 13.86 5.32 6.53
C LYS A 129 14.06 4.46 7.78
N LYS A 130 13.01 4.26 8.58
CA LYS A 130 13.04 3.45 9.80
C LYS A 130 12.73 1.97 9.53
N SER A 131 12.25 1.64 8.33
CA SER A 131 11.78 0.32 7.94
C SER A 131 12.86 -0.50 7.23
N ALA A 132 12.57 -1.77 6.97
CA ALA A 132 13.42 -2.64 6.16
C ALA A 132 13.54 -2.18 4.68
N ALA A 133 12.69 -1.26 4.22
CA ALA A 133 12.77 -0.66 2.88
C ALA A 133 13.70 0.57 2.79
N ALA A 134 14.41 0.92 3.88
CA ALA A 134 15.36 2.03 3.88
C ALA A 134 16.48 1.90 2.82
N PRO A 135 17.06 0.70 2.55
CA PRO A 135 18.06 0.55 1.49
C PRO A 135 17.54 0.98 0.10
N GLN A 136 16.30 0.62 -0.23
CA GLN A 136 15.66 0.95 -1.51
C GLN A 136 15.38 2.46 -1.62
N LEU A 137 15.07 3.11 -0.50
CA LEU A 137 14.95 4.58 -0.49
C LEU A 137 16.31 5.24 -0.73
N ASN A 138 17.38 4.72 -0.13
CA ASN A 138 18.72 5.29 -0.21
C ASN A 138 19.35 5.14 -1.61
N ASP A 139 19.07 4.04 -2.31
CA ASP A 139 19.57 3.81 -3.68
C ASP A 139 18.64 4.36 -4.78
N GLY A 140 17.46 4.87 -4.41
CA GLY A 140 16.48 5.47 -5.31
C GLY A 140 15.61 4.47 -6.08
N SER A 141 15.68 3.17 -5.75
CA SER A 141 14.74 2.15 -6.23
C SER A 141 13.36 2.25 -5.57
N LEU A 142 13.25 2.91 -4.42
CA LEU A 142 12.01 3.43 -3.86
C LEU A 142 12.06 4.97 -3.87
N SER A 143 10.97 5.61 -4.31
CA SER A 143 10.81 7.06 -4.17
C SER A 143 9.37 7.47 -3.89
N ILE A 144 9.15 8.47 -3.03
CA ILE A 144 7.85 9.10 -2.83
C ILE A 144 7.88 10.53 -3.39
N HIS A 145 6.86 10.89 -4.16
CA HIS A 145 6.76 12.21 -4.79
C HIS A 145 5.45 12.91 -4.45
N ILE A 146 5.51 14.25 -4.46
CA ILE A 146 4.30 15.06 -4.41
C ILE A 146 3.66 15.03 -5.81
N ALA A 147 2.43 14.52 -5.92
CA ALA A 147 1.64 14.64 -7.14
C ALA A 147 0.17 14.82 -6.79
N ALA A 148 -0.46 15.85 -7.37
CA ALA A 148 -1.90 16.03 -7.32
C ALA A 148 -2.51 15.53 -8.62
N ALA A 149 -3.65 14.86 -8.52
CA ALA A 149 -4.39 14.49 -9.71
C ALA A 149 -5.89 14.74 -9.53
N PRO A 150 -6.47 15.66 -10.32
CA PRO A 150 -7.87 16.04 -10.13
C PRO A 150 -8.85 14.96 -10.62
N GLN A 151 -8.45 14.12 -11.59
CA GLN A 151 -9.22 12.97 -12.07
C GLN A 151 -8.25 11.90 -12.60
N ILE A 152 -8.24 10.71 -12.02
CA ILE A 152 -7.45 9.60 -12.55
C ILE A 152 -8.25 8.29 -12.55
N PRO A 153 -8.83 7.96 -13.71
CA PRO A 153 -8.93 6.54 -14.10
C PRO A 153 -8.29 6.22 -15.46
N GLU A 154 -8.52 7.02 -16.51
CA GLU A 154 -8.04 6.72 -17.87
C GLU A 154 -6.53 6.88 -18.01
N ALA A 155 -5.98 7.98 -17.48
CA ALA A 155 -4.54 8.26 -17.56
C ALA A 155 -3.68 7.18 -16.88
N LEU A 156 -4.18 6.47 -15.86
CA LEU A 156 -3.45 5.33 -15.27
C LEU A 156 -3.51 4.08 -16.13
N ILE A 157 -4.64 3.81 -16.77
CA ILE A 157 -4.78 2.68 -17.69
C ILE A 157 -3.86 2.89 -18.90
N GLU A 158 -3.72 4.12 -19.38
CA GLU A 158 -2.78 4.45 -20.46
C GLU A 158 -1.32 4.23 -20.04
N GLN A 159 -0.96 4.62 -18.81
CA GLN A 159 0.38 4.44 -18.25
C GLN A 159 0.74 2.99 -17.94
N LEU A 160 -0.24 2.09 -17.79
CA LEU A 160 0.03 0.66 -17.68
C LEU A 160 0.78 0.17 -18.93
N LYS A 161 1.84 -0.60 -18.71
CA LYS A 161 2.51 -1.34 -19.78
C LYS A 161 1.60 -2.46 -20.29
N PRO A 162 1.74 -2.91 -21.54
CA PRO A 162 1.16 -4.19 -21.97
C PRO A 162 1.61 -5.31 -21.02
N GLY A 163 0.66 -6.13 -20.56
CA GLY A 163 0.86 -7.15 -19.52
C GLY A 163 0.81 -6.61 -18.08
N GLY A 164 0.56 -5.31 -17.88
CA GLY A 164 0.47 -4.70 -16.56
C GLY A 164 -0.91 -4.85 -15.92
N ARG A 165 -0.93 -4.80 -14.58
CA ARG A 165 -2.15 -4.83 -13.76
C ARG A 165 -2.25 -3.58 -12.88
N MET A 166 -3.46 -3.10 -12.70
CA MET A 166 -3.84 -2.09 -11.71
C MET A 166 -4.93 -2.64 -10.79
N VAL A 167 -4.82 -2.33 -9.51
CA VAL A 167 -5.87 -2.56 -8.50
C VAL A 167 -6.32 -1.20 -8.00
N ILE A 168 -7.61 -0.90 -8.11
CA ILE A 168 -8.14 0.44 -7.84
C ILE A 168 -9.55 0.38 -7.24
N PRO A 169 -9.83 1.09 -6.14
CA PRO A 169 -11.20 1.28 -5.66
C PRO A 169 -11.93 2.27 -6.58
N VAL A 170 -13.11 1.89 -7.06
CA VAL A 170 -13.94 2.72 -7.95
C VAL A 170 -15.34 2.86 -7.39
N GLY A 171 -15.77 4.10 -7.20
CA GLY A 171 -17.10 4.45 -6.72
C GLY A 171 -17.10 5.70 -5.85
N THR A 172 -18.28 6.14 -5.44
CA THR A 172 -18.45 7.35 -4.59
C THR A 172 -18.76 6.95 -3.16
N ILE A 173 -20.03 6.64 -2.86
CA ILE A 173 -20.50 6.23 -1.53
C ILE A 173 -20.30 4.72 -1.33
N PHE A 174 -20.57 3.95 -2.39
CA PHE A 174 -20.25 2.53 -2.48
C PHE A 174 -19.10 2.39 -3.47
N GLN A 175 -18.02 1.72 -3.04
CA GLN A 175 -16.84 1.50 -3.87
C GLN A 175 -16.63 0.01 -4.06
N GLU A 176 -16.24 -0.35 -5.28
CA GLU A 176 -15.81 -1.70 -5.63
C GLU A 176 -14.31 -1.69 -5.92
N LEU A 177 -13.59 -2.65 -5.37
CA LEU A 177 -12.20 -2.88 -5.72
C LEU A 177 -12.16 -3.56 -7.08
N LYS A 178 -11.60 -2.87 -8.07
CA LYS A 178 -11.50 -3.38 -9.43
C LYS A 178 -10.09 -3.81 -9.73
N VAL A 179 -9.96 -4.89 -10.48
CA VAL A 179 -8.69 -5.31 -11.09
C VAL A 179 -8.75 -5.05 -12.58
N VAL A 180 -7.79 -4.29 -13.06
CA VAL A 180 -7.65 -3.89 -14.46
C VAL A 180 -6.38 -4.51 -15.03
N ASP A 181 -6.54 -5.38 -16.00
CA ASP A 181 -5.44 -6.04 -16.71
C ASP A 181 -5.32 -5.44 -18.13
N LYS A 182 -4.12 -4.98 -18.48
CA LYS A 182 -3.81 -4.52 -19.84
C LYS A 182 -3.18 -5.66 -20.62
N LYS A 183 -3.87 -6.12 -21.65
CA LYS A 183 -3.43 -7.19 -22.55
C LYS A 183 -2.23 -6.73 -23.38
N LEU A 184 -1.51 -7.70 -23.95
CA LEU A 184 -0.34 -7.45 -24.80
C LEU A 184 -0.68 -6.67 -26.07
N ASP A 185 -1.90 -6.81 -26.58
CA ASP A 185 -2.44 -6.09 -27.74
C ASP A 185 -2.95 -4.67 -27.41
N GLY A 186 -2.84 -4.24 -26.14
CA GLY A 186 -3.33 -2.96 -25.65
C GLY A 186 -4.79 -2.97 -25.21
N GLY A 187 -5.53 -4.07 -25.42
CA GLY A 187 -6.88 -4.22 -24.90
C GLY A 187 -6.91 -4.25 -23.36
N VAL A 188 -8.04 -3.88 -22.77
CA VAL A 188 -8.20 -3.81 -21.30
C VAL A 188 -9.32 -4.75 -20.87
N SER A 189 -9.08 -5.52 -19.80
CA SER A 189 -10.11 -6.28 -19.09
C SER A 189 -10.23 -5.78 -17.66
N ILE A 190 -11.47 -5.60 -17.21
CA ILE A 190 -11.81 -5.10 -15.88
C ILE A 190 -12.70 -6.13 -15.21
N ARG A 191 -12.40 -6.48 -13.96
CA ARG A 191 -13.27 -7.30 -13.11
C ARG A 191 -13.44 -6.67 -11.73
N ASP A 192 -14.56 -6.98 -11.11
CA ASP A 192 -14.87 -6.60 -9.73
C ASP A 192 -14.36 -7.69 -8.80
N GLU A 193 -13.67 -7.30 -7.74
CA GLU A 193 -13.12 -8.22 -6.75
C GLU A 193 -14.00 -8.27 -5.50
N THR A 194 -14.22 -7.12 -4.85
CA THR A 194 -15.02 -7.03 -3.63
C THR A 194 -15.40 -5.58 -3.33
N SER A 195 -16.47 -5.39 -2.56
CA SER A 195 -16.87 -4.08 -2.05
C SER A 195 -15.89 -3.58 -1.00
N VAL A 196 -15.53 -2.30 -1.08
CA VAL A 196 -14.52 -1.66 -0.22
C VAL A 196 -14.94 -0.26 0.22
N ARG A 197 -14.18 0.31 1.15
CA ARG A 197 -14.31 1.71 1.56
C ARG A 197 -12.93 2.33 1.75
N TYR A 198 -12.54 3.15 0.79
CA TYR A 198 -11.34 3.98 0.77
C TYR A 198 -11.69 5.46 0.94
N VAL A 199 -10.69 6.22 1.39
CA VAL A 199 -10.72 7.68 1.30
C VAL A 199 -10.85 8.08 -0.18
N PRO A 200 -11.73 9.03 -0.54
CA PRO A 200 -11.92 9.44 -1.93
C PRO A 200 -10.63 9.96 -2.57
N LEU A 201 -10.31 9.50 -3.77
CA LEU A 201 -9.26 10.11 -4.58
C LEU A 201 -9.78 11.46 -5.11
N THR A 202 -9.30 12.57 -4.54
CA THR A 202 -9.80 13.91 -4.83
C THR A 202 -8.69 14.96 -4.84
N SER A 203 -9.04 16.21 -5.12
CA SER A 203 -8.12 17.33 -4.98
C SER A 203 -7.71 17.54 -3.51
N LYS A 204 -6.51 18.07 -3.29
CA LYS A 204 -6.02 18.43 -1.95
C LYS A 204 -7.03 19.30 -1.19
N ASP A 205 -7.56 20.33 -1.85
CA ASP A 205 -8.50 21.27 -1.22
C ASP A 205 -9.79 20.56 -0.80
N ALA A 206 -10.34 19.70 -1.67
CA ALA A 206 -11.53 18.93 -1.32
C ALA A 206 -11.26 17.99 -0.13
N GLN A 207 -10.10 17.32 -0.08
CA GLN A 207 -9.76 16.42 1.02
C GLN A 207 -9.66 17.17 2.35
N LEU A 208 -8.95 18.30 2.38
CA LEU A 208 -8.72 19.06 3.62
C LEU A 208 -9.97 19.78 4.14
N HIS A 209 -10.95 20.05 3.28
CA HIS A 209 -12.19 20.76 3.64
C HIS A 209 -13.44 19.88 3.56
N SER A 210 -13.27 18.56 3.43
CA SER A 210 -14.37 17.61 3.58
C SER A 210 -14.84 17.63 5.03
N ASN A 211 -16.02 18.21 5.27
CA ASN A 211 -16.73 18.19 6.55
C ASN A 211 -17.32 16.80 6.83
#